data_AF-A0A5S4UMT0-F1
#
_entry.id   AF-A0A5S4UMT0-F1
#
_cell.length_a   1.000
_cell.length_b   1.000
_cell.length_c   1.000
_cell.angle_alpha   90.00
_cell.angle_beta   90.00
_cell.angle_gamma   90.00
#
_symmetry.space_group_name_H-M   'P 1'
#
loop_
_entity.id
_entity.type
_entity.pdbx_description
1 polymer ?
#
loop_
_entity_poly.entity_id
_entity_poly.type
_entity_poly.pdbx_seq_one_letter_code
_entity_poly.pdbx_strand_id
1 'polypeptide(L)'
;MQTSEYRTMLAHVFKSLLVILSCMVGLIWLDQQSINSYWELHFHTKSPWDGITSPSWVFGDRLMEASQAAKNSFVESLTSVPEGHAQQPLGDGASVTPRQAARPIALREKPLPSAAVKAPSTHIDGNSTNSASTNIRDDHVVLNAGQTVLFIGDSMMEGVAPHVIKMLRDRYSVAGIDLSKRSTGLTYPHFFNWPLILSRELEKRQDIGVLVVFLGSNDPWDMPSGNGKNFLKFESPAWESAYRDRIRSILHSAREKRISVIWISPPNVENKKLNHGINYINDLFESEVKAGNEISIRVNEIFGYQREVYSPDMEQNKAKVRIRTNDGVHFSLTGQKMIAERIFSKINVKPSLNEINH
;
A
#
# COMPACT_ATOMS: atom_id res chain seq x y z
N MET A 1 13.54 48.31 36.00
CA MET A 1 12.37 47.82 35.24
C MET A 1 12.67 46.64 34.30
N GLN A 2 13.90 46.48 33.78
CA GLN A 2 14.25 45.38 32.84
C GLN A 2 14.31 43.95 33.40
N THR A 3 14.48 43.75 34.71
CA THR A 3 14.65 42.39 35.30
C THR A 3 13.34 41.61 35.41
N SER A 4 12.20 42.30 35.49
CA SER A 4 10.87 41.68 35.51
C SER A 4 10.52 41.06 34.17
N GLU A 5 10.80 41.77 33.07
CA GLU A 5 10.51 41.29 31.72
C GLU A 5 11.37 40.08 31.33
N TYR A 6 12.64 40.07 31.74
CA TYR A 6 13.52 38.92 31.50
C TYR A 6 13.04 37.64 32.21
N ARG A 7 12.60 37.74 33.47
CA ARG A 7 12.06 36.60 34.22
C ARG A 7 10.78 36.06 33.60
N THR A 8 9.89 36.95 33.15
CA THR A 8 8.64 36.57 32.47
C THR A 8 8.94 35.91 31.12
N MET A 9 9.85 36.46 30.33
CA MET A 9 10.28 35.87 29.06
C MET A 9 10.88 34.46 29.26
N LEU A 10 11.78 34.30 30.24
CA LEU A 10 12.38 33.01 30.56
C LEU A 10 11.34 31.98 31.00
N ALA A 11 10.35 32.40 31.80
CA ALA A 11 9.25 31.55 32.21
C ALA A 11 8.36 31.12 31.03
N HIS A 12 8.11 32.01 30.07
CA HIS A 12 7.38 31.66 28.85
C HIS A 12 8.16 30.67 27.97
N VAL A 13 9.46 30.90 27.76
CA VAL A 13 10.32 29.97 27.01
C VAL A 13 10.34 28.59 27.66
N PHE A 14 10.47 28.52 28.99
CA PHE A 14 10.45 27.26 29.71
C PHE A 14 9.10 26.54 29.59
N LYS A 15 7.98 27.27 29.71
CA LYS A 15 6.64 26.72 29.50
C LYS A 15 6.47 26.17 28.08
N SER A 16 6.91 26.93 27.07
CA SER A 16 6.86 26.49 25.67
C SER A 16 7.70 25.23 25.42
N LEU A 17 8.91 25.17 25.97
CA LEU A 17 9.77 23.99 25.88
C LEU A 17 9.13 22.76 26.54
N LEU A 18 8.51 22.95 27.70
CA LEU A 18 7.82 21.86 28.40
C LEU A 18 6.64 21.32 27.59
N VAL A 19 5.84 22.21 26.98
CA VAL A 19 4.74 21.81 26.08
C VAL A 19 5.27 21.01 24.88
N ILE A 20 6.31 21.50 24.22
CA ILE A 20 6.92 20.82 23.07
C ILE A 20 7.43 19.43 23.47
N LEU A 21 8.14 19.32 24.59
CA LEU A 21 8.66 18.05 25.07
C LEU A 21 7.53 17.07 25.41
N SER A 22 6.48 17.54 26.09
CA SER A 22 5.31 16.71 26.39
C SER A 22 4.59 16.24 25.12
N CYS A 23 4.42 17.12 24.12
CA CYS A 23 3.86 16.73 22.83
C CYS A 23 4.73 15.71 22.12
N MET A 24 6.05 15.88 22.12
CA MET A 24 6.98 14.95 21.49
C MET A 24 6.91 13.56 22.14
N VAL A 25 6.91 13.50 23.48
CA VAL A 25 6.74 12.24 24.22
C VAL A 25 5.38 11.61 23.91
N GLY A 26 4.31 12.42 23.86
CA GLY A 26 2.97 11.94 23.50
C GLY A 26 2.90 11.37 22.09
N LEU A 27 3.53 12.03 21.11
CA LEU A 27 3.61 11.54 19.73
C LEU A 27 4.42 10.25 19.64
N ILE A 28 5.56 10.16 20.34
CA ILE A 28 6.36 8.94 20.38
C ILE A 28 5.57 7.78 21.00
N TRP A 29 4.84 8.09 22.07
CA TRP A 29 4.02 7.12 22.78
C TRP A 29 2.78 6.69 21.98
N LEU A 30 2.24 7.52 21.10
CA LEU A 30 1.12 7.16 20.23
C LEU A 30 1.57 6.47 18.94
N ASP A 31 2.63 6.95 18.32
CA ASP A 31 3.05 6.58 16.96
C ASP A 31 4.16 5.53 16.94
N GLN A 32 4.08 4.58 17.87
CA GLN A 32 5.14 3.60 18.15
C GLN A 32 5.48 2.75 16.93
N GLN A 33 4.48 2.24 16.22
CA GLN A 33 4.67 1.43 15.01
C GLN A 33 5.39 2.23 13.94
N SER A 34 4.93 3.44 13.63
CA SER A 34 5.56 4.30 12.61
C SER A 34 7.02 4.62 12.96
N ILE A 35 7.31 4.84 14.23
CA ILE A 35 8.67 5.14 14.72
C ILE A 35 9.57 3.91 14.69
N ASN A 36 9.06 2.72 15.06
CA ASN A 36 9.79 1.46 14.92
C ASN A 36 10.14 1.20 13.45
N SER A 37 9.18 1.41 12.55
CA SER A 37 9.39 1.24 11.12
C SER A 37 10.35 2.28 10.54
N TYR A 38 10.25 3.55 10.94
CA TYR A 38 11.23 4.56 10.57
C TYR A 38 12.64 4.16 11.02
N TRP A 39 12.75 3.64 12.24
CA TRP A 39 14.03 3.20 12.77
C TRP A 39 14.60 2.03 11.98
N GLU A 40 13.81 0.98 11.76
CA GLU A 40 14.23 -0.18 10.98
C GLU A 40 14.59 0.18 9.54
N LEU A 41 13.84 1.10 8.94
CA LEU A 41 14.09 1.63 7.60
C LEU A 41 15.42 2.40 7.52
N HIS A 42 15.72 3.24 8.52
CA HIS A 42 16.86 4.16 8.47
C HIS A 42 18.15 3.57 9.07
N PHE A 43 18.02 2.69 10.06
CA PHE A 43 19.14 2.13 10.83
C PHE A 43 19.31 0.62 10.63
N HIS A 44 18.47 -0.03 9.81
CA HIS A 44 18.57 -1.44 9.42
C HIS A 44 18.70 -2.43 10.60
N THR A 45 18.14 -2.04 11.74
CA THR A 45 18.17 -2.77 13.02
C THR A 45 16.87 -2.50 13.75
N LYS A 46 16.48 -3.38 14.67
CA LYS A 46 15.32 -3.13 15.54
C LYS A 46 15.50 -1.84 16.34
N SER A 47 14.40 -1.16 16.61
CA SER A 47 14.45 0.02 17.47
C SER A 47 14.91 -0.36 18.88
N PRO A 48 15.65 0.53 19.58
CA PRO A 48 16.08 0.29 20.96
C PRO A 48 14.92 0.02 21.93
N TRP A 49 13.70 0.41 21.57
CA TRP A 49 12.49 0.28 22.38
C TRP A 49 11.52 -0.83 21.90
N ASP A 50 11.88 -1.63 20.88
CA ASP A 50 11.05 -2.74 20.37
C ASP A 50 10.66 -3.76 21.45
N GLY A 51 11.51 -3.92 22.49
CA GLY A 51 11.26 -4.85 23.61
C GLY A 51 10.38 -4.30 24.73
N ILE A 52 9.92 -3.05 24.66
CA ILE A 52 9.13 -2.45 25.75
C ILE A 52 7.70 -2.98 25.72
N THR A 53 7.34 -3.76 26.75
CA THR A 53 6.02 -4.39 26.89
C THR A 53 5.22 -3.86 28.08
N SER A 54 5.62 -2.71 28.62
CA SER A 54 4.91 -2.12 29.76
C SER A 54 3.44 -1.81 29.40
N PRO A 55 2.48 -2.00 30.33
CA PRO A 55 1.06 -1.77 30.04
C PRO A 55 0.74 -0.37 29.53
N SER A 56 1.43 0.65 30.05
CA SER A 56 1.28 2.04 29.60
C SER A 56 1.78 2.22 28.17
N TRP A 57 2.93 1.64 27.80
CA TRP A 57 3.43 1.67 26.42
C TRP A 57 2.45 0.99 25.47
N VAL A 58 2.07 -0.26 25.74
CA VAL A 58 1.12 -1.01 24.89
C VAL A 58 -0.24 -0.30 24.75
N PHE A 59 -0.69 0.42 25.79
CA PHE A 59 -1.93 1.19 25.71
C PHE A 59 -1.87 2.32 24.67
N GLY A 60 -0.71 2.97 24.48
CA GLY A 60 -0.55 4.02 23.47
C GLY A 60 -0.75 3.50 22.04
N ASP A 61 -0.14 2.36 21.73
CA ASP A 61 -0.29 1.66 20.45
C ASP A 61 -1.77 1.29 20.19
N ARG A 62 -2.43 0.67 21.18
CA ARG A 62 -3.87 0.33 21.09
C ARG A 62 -4.75 1.56 20.89
N LEU A 63 -4.44 2.67 21.56
CA LEU A 63 -5.20 3.91 21.43
C LEU A 63 -5.06 4.50 20.03
N MET A 64 -3.85 4.48 19.46
CA MET A 64 -3.62 4.91 18.08
C MET A 64 -4.32 4.00 17.07
N GLU A 65 -4.24 2.67 17.23
CA GLU A 65 -4.97 1.72 16.40
C GLU A 65 -6.49 1.96 16.44
N ALA A 66 -7.05 2.13 17.65
CA ALA A 66 -8.46 2.43 17.82
C ALA A 66 -8.84 3.79 17.20
N SER A 67 -7.98 4.79 17.31
CA SER A 67 -8.18 6.10 16.69
C SER A 67 -8.18 6.01 15.16
N GLN A 68 -7.26 5.24 14.56
CA GLN A 68 -7.24 5.01 13.12
C GLN A 68 -8.48 4.23 12.65
N ALA A 69 -8.90 3.20 13.40
CA ALA A 69 -10.12 2.46 13.10
C ALA A 69 -11.36 3.37 13.15
N ALA A 70 -11.49 4.19 14.19
CA ALA A 70 -12.58 5.15 14.34
C ALA A 70 -12.58 6.20 13.22
N LYS A 71 -11.41 6.73 12.86
CA LYS A 71 -11.24 7.63 11.70
C LYS A 71 -11.75 6.96 10.44
N ASN A 72 -11.36 5.72 10.17
CA ASN A 72 -11.75 5.01 8.96
C ASN A 72 -13.27 4.79 8.91
N SER A 73 -13.88 4.35 10.02
CA SER A 73 -15.34 4.20 10.11
C SER A 73 -16.10 5.52 9.97
N PHE A 74 -15.54 6.63 10.49
CA PHE A 74 -16.11 7.95 10.31
C PHE A 74 -16.02 8.45 8.86
N VAL A 75 -14.88 8.23 8.21
CA VAL A 75 -14.73 8.53 6.78
C VAL A 75 -15.72 7.70 5.97
N GLU A 76 -15.86 6.41 6.31
CA GLU A 76 -16.83 5.51 5.68
C GLU A 76 -18.26 6.04 5.81
N SER A 77 -18.66 6.50 7.01
CA SER A 77 -20.00 7.07 7.24
C SER A 77 -20.26 8.40 6.54
N LEU A 78 -19.22 9.21 6.29
CA LEU A 78 -19.33 10.42 5.48
C LEU A 78 -19.45 10.12 3.98
N THR A 79 -18.94 8.96 3.56
CA THR A 79 -18.94 8.55 2.14
C THR A 79 -20.09 7.61 1.78
N SER A 80 -20.79 7.04 2.76
CA SER A 80 -21.99 6.23 2.54
C SER A 80 -23.23 7.13 2.36
N VAL A 81 -24.01 6.86 1.30
CA VAL A 81 -25.35 7.44 1.13
C VAL A 81 -26.30 6.65 2.03
N PRO A 82 -27.25 7.28 2.74
CA PRO A 82 -28.14 6.57 3.65
C PRO A 82 -29.07 5.64 2.86
N GLU A 83 -28.85 4.33 2.95
CA GLU A 83 -29.89 3.36 2.67
C GLU A 83 -30.90 3.35 3.82
N GLY A 84 -32.18 3.41 3.46
CA GLY A 84 -33.30 3.52 4.38
C GLY A 84 -33.41 2.32 5.34
N HIS A 85 -33.49 2.67 6.62
CA HIS A 85 -34.18 2.00 7.74
C HIS A 85 -34.04 0.48 7.94
N ALA A 86 -33.40 0.12 9.05
CA ALA A 86 -34.05 -0.69 10.09
C ALA A 86 -33.42 -0.40 11.46
N GLN A 87 -34.20 0.21 12.36
CA GLN A 87 -33.88 0.31 13.79
C GLN A 87 -33.80 -1.08 14.43
N GLN A 88 -32.80 -1.29 15.28
CA GLN A 88 -32.86 -2.26 16.36
C GLN A 88 -32.63 -1.57 17.71
N PRO A 89 -33.28 -2.02 18.81
CA PRO A 89 -33.49 -1.21 20.00
C PRO A 89 -32.27 -1.19 20.92
N LEU A 90 -32.14 -0.10 21.68
CA LEU A 90 -31.24 0.02 22.83
C LEU A 90 -31.54 -1.07 23.85
N GLY A 91 -30.52 -1.83 24.23
CA GLY A 91 -30.51 -2.71 25.39
C GLY A 91 -29.35 -2.33 26.31
N ASP A 92 -29.68 -1.74 27.46
CA ASP A 92 -28.78 -1.52 28.59
C ASP A 92 -28.22 -2.83 29.14
N GLY A 93 -26.99 -2.82 29.63
CA GLY A 93 -26.48 -3.88 30.50
C GLY A 93 -24.97 -4.11 30.41
N ALA A 94 -24.22 -3.40 31.23
CA ALA A 94 -22.82 -3.69 31.51
C ALA A 94 -22.63 -5.14 31.98
N SER A 95 -21.68 -5.85 31.36
CA SER A 95 -21.02 -7.02 31.96
C SER A 95 -19.68 -7.27 31.28
N VAL A 96 -18.63 -6.70 31.88
CA VAL A 96 -17.23 -7.05 31.62
C VAL A 96 -17.00 -8.45 32.21
N THR A 97 -16.67 -9.43 31.37
CA THR A 97 -16.11 -10.71 31.82
C THR A 97 -14.63 -10.79 31.43
N PRO A 98 -13.71 -11.10 32.37
CA PRO A 98 -12.29 -11.18 32.08
C PRO A 98 -11.96 -12.53 31.43
N ARG A 99 -11.40 -12.52 30.21
CA ARG A 99 -10.89 -13.74 29.58
C ARG A 99 -9.53 -14.10 30.15
N GLN A 100 -9.48 -15.27 30.77
CA GLN A 100 -8.32 -15.90 31.40
C GLN A 100 -7.10 -16.00 30.48
N ALA A 101 -5.94 -15.83 31.13
CA ALA A 101 -4.60 -16.07 30.60
C ALA A 101 -4.39 -17.55 30.24
N ALA A 102 -3.92 -17.81 29.02
CA ALA A 102 -3.33 -19.09 28.65
C ALA A 102 -1.80 -18.96 28.61
N ARG A 103 -1.14 -19.79 29.42
CA ARG A 103 0.30 -20.00 29.48
C ARG A 103 0.79 -20.89 28.32
N PRO A 104 2.11 -20.92 28.04
CA PRO A 104 2.67 -21.24 26.72
C PRO A 104 2.83 -22.75 26.47
N ILE A 105 2.65 -23.17 25.21
CA ILE A 105 2.97 -24.53 24.76
C ILE A 105 4.34 -24.53 24.09
N ALA A 106 5.18 -25.44 24.57
CA ALA A 106 6.59 -25.59 24.25
C ALA A 106 6.87 -26.12 22.84
N LEU A 107 8.05 -25.73 22.33
CA LEU A 107 8.70 -26.23 21.13
C LEU A 107 8.83 -27.76 21.13
N ARG A 108 8.62 -28.36 19.96
CA ARG A 108 9.25 -29.65 19.61
C ARG A 108 9.67 -29.65 18.15
N GLU A 109 10.98 -29.51 17.93
CA GLU A 109 11.66 -29.73 16.66
C GLU A 109 11.85 -31.24 16.41
N LYS A 110 11.70 -31.67 15.14
CA LYS A 110 12.50 -32.73 14.50
C LYS A 110 12.23 -32.78 12.96
N PRO A 111 13.13 -33.35 12.14
CA PRO A 111 13.76 -32.63 11.02
C PRO A 111 13.35 -33.15 9.64
N LEU A 112 13.62 -32.34 8.61
CA LEU A 112 13.54 -32.70 7.19
C LEU A 112 14.54 -33.82 6.81
N PRO A 113 14.16 -34.75 5.92
CA PRO A 113 15.12 -35.53 5.15
C PRO A 113 15.59 -34.78 3.90
N SER A 114 16.90 -34.79 3.71
CA SER A 114 17.63 -34.42 2.50
C SER A 114 17.41 -35.46 1.39
N ALA A 115 17.14 -35.04 0.16
CA ALA A 115 17.28 -35.88 -1.02
C ALA A 115 17.67 -35.06 -2.28
N ALA A 116 18.92 -35.30 -2.67
CA ALA A 116 19.58 -35.23 -3.97
C ALA A 116 18.85 -34.68 -5.22
N VAL A 117 19.63 -33.85 -5.90
CA VAL A 117 19.59 -33.45 -7.32
C VAL A 117 19.27 -34.60 -8.28
N LYS A 118 18.30 -34.36 -9.18
CA LYS A 118 18.27 -34.95 -10.54
C LYS A 118 17.62 -33.95 -11.50
N ALA A 119 18.34 -33.60 -12.56
CA ALA A 119 17.83 -32.86 -13.71
C ALA A 119 16.85 -33.72 -14.53
N PRO A 120 15.90 -33.10 -15.25
CA PRO A 120 15.30 -33.74 -16.42
C PRO A 120 15.59 -32.98 -17.72
N SER A 121 15.89 -33.80 -18.72
CA SER A 121 16.12 -33.53 -20.12
C SER A 121 14.89 -32.99 -20.85
N THR A 122 15.15 -32.27 -21.94
CA THR A 122 14.24 -31.86 -23.00
C THR A 122 13.44 -33.03 -23.59
N HIS A 123 12.11 -32.87 -23.68
CA HIS A 123 11.30 -33.41 -24.77
C HIS A 123 10.20 -32.42 -25.13
N ILE A 124 10.20 -32.04 -26.42
CA ILE A 124 9.14 -31.32 -27.11
C ILE A 124 8.03 -32.32 -27.38
N ASP A 125 6.80 -32.00 -26.98
CA ASP A 125 5.60 -32.39 -27.72
C ASP A 125 4.54 -31.30 -27.53
N GLY A 126 4.11 -30.75 -28.65
CA GLY A 126 3.05 -29.76 -28.70
C GLY A 126 1.68 -30.41 -28.54
N ASN A 127 0.84 -29.83 -27.70
CA ASN A 127 -0.56 -29.61 -28.08
C ASN A 127 -1.20 -28.51 -27.21
N SER A 128 -2.01 -27.70 -27.88
CA SER A 128 -2.81 -26.58 -27.41
C SER A 128 -3.24 -26.61 -25.94
N THR A 129 -2.87 -25.56 -25.21
CA THR A 129 -3.66 -25.06 -24.09
C THR A 129 -4.08 -23.63 -24.39
N ASN A 130 -5.38 -23.47 -24.68
CA ASN A 130 -6.08 -22.18 -24.61
C ASN A 130 -5.87 -21.63 -23.20
N SER A 131 -4.84 -20.79 -23.05
CA SER A 131 -4.55 -20.12 -21.79
C SER A 131 -5.56 -19.01 -21.58
N ALA A 132 -6.23 -19.07 -20.44
CA ALA A 132 -7.22 -18.11 -19.97
C ALA A 132 -6.63 -16.69 -19.94
N SER A 133 -6.90 -15.90 -20.99
CA SER A 133 -6.76 -14.45 -21.01
C SER A 133 -8.11 -13.90 -21.45
N THR A 134 -9.04 -13.71 -20.51
CA THR A 134 -10.43 -13.41 -20.89
C THR A 134 -10.88 -11.97 -20.61
N ASN A 135 -10.08 -11.15 -19.92
CA ASN A 135 -10.53 -9.80 -19.52
C ASN A 135 -9.63 -8.65 -19.97
N ILE A 136 -8.48 -8.88 -20.61
CA ILE A 136 -7.66 -7.83 -21.22
C ILE A 136 -7.89 -7.81 -22.73
N ARG A 137 -8.37 -6.68 -23.26
CA ARG A 137 -8.56 -6.43 -24.70
C ARG A 137 -7.96 -5.07 -25.02
N ASP A 138 -7.14 -4.97 -26.06
CA ASP A 138 -6.62 -3.71 -26.61
C ASP A 138 -6.00 -2.76 -25.57
N ASP A 139 -5.21 -3.28 -24.61
CA ASP A 139 -4.60 -2.46 -23.54
C ASP A 139 -5.64 -1.85 -22.55
N HIS A 140 -6.80 -2.51 -22.39
CA HIS A 140 -7.82 -2.21 -21.38
C HIS A 140 -8.24 -3.47 -20.62
N VAL A 141 -8.59 -3.33 -19.33
CA VAL A 141 -9.26 -4.36 -18.54
C VAL A 141 -10.77 -4.21 -18.64
N VAL A 142 -11.49 -5.33 -18.67
CA VAL A 142 -12.95 -5.36 -18.65
C VAL A 142 -13.44 -5.56 -17.23
N LEU A 143 -14.29 -4.66 -16.75
CA LEU A 143 -15.02 -4.81 -15.49
C LEU A 143 -16.48 -5.15 -15.80
N ASN A 144 -16.95 -6.32 -15.38
CA ASN A 144 -18.32 -6.75 -15.62
C ASN A 144 -19.28 -6.14 -14.59
N ALA A 145 -20.57 -6.07 -14.95
CA ALA A 145 -21.61 -5.60 -14.04
C ALA A 145 -21.60 -6.38 -12.70
N GLY A 146 -21.73 -5.64 -11.60
CA GLY A 146 -21.67 -6.19 -10.24
C GLY A 146 -20.26 -6.45 -9.71
N GLN A 147 -19.21 -6.20 -10.51
CA GLN A 147 -17.83 -6.29 -10.03
C GLN A 147 -17.30 -4.98 -9.47
N THR A 148 -16.36 -5.10 -8.54
CA THR A 148 -15.71 -4.00 -7.83
C THR A 148 -14.24 -3.88 -8.23
N VAL A 149 -13.67 -2.67 -8.12
CA VAL A 149 -12.23 -2.41 -8.29
C VAL A 149 -11.54 -2.35 -6.93
N LEU A 150 -10.53 -3.18 -6.71
CA LEU A 150 -9.72 -3.21 -5.49
C LEU A 150 -8.42 -2.43 -5.70
N PHE A 151 -8.08 -1.54 -4.77
CA PHE A 151 -6.84 -0.75 -4.78
C PHE A 151 -5.95 -1.17 -3.61
N ILE A 152 -4.69 -1.49 -3.90
CA ILE A 152 -3.66 -1.77 -2.89
C ILE A 152 -2.42 -0.93 -3.15
N GLY A 153 -1.71 -0.56 -2.09
CA GLY A 153 -0.48 0.20 -2.24
C GLY A 153 -0.12 1.10 -1.07
N ASP A 154 0.90 1.92 -1.28
CA ASP A 154 1.46 2.79 -0.25
C ASP A 154 0.78 4.18 -0.24
N SER A 155 1.47 5.22 0.24
CA SER A 155 0.97 6.60 0.23
C SER A 155 0.70 7.14 -1.17
N MET A 156 1.31 6.57 -2.22
CA MET A 156 1.01 6.93 -3.59
C MET A 156 -0.39 6.47 -3.99
N MET A 157 -0.78 5.24 -3.64
CA MET A 157 -2.13 4.74 -3.88
C MET A 157 -3.16 5.54 -3.07
N GLU A 158 -2.88 5.80 -1.79
CA GLU A 158 -3.79 6.53 -0.90
C GLU A 158 -4.16 7.92 -1.47
N GLY A 159 -3.23 8.58 -2.16
CA GLY A 159 -3.50 9.85 -2.85
C GLY A 159 -4.33 9.73 -4.13
N VAL A 160 -4.33 8.57 -4.80
CA VAL A 160 -4.88 8.39 -6.15
C VAL A 160 -6.21 7.63 -6.15
N ALA A 161 -6.34 6.56 -5.35
CA ALA A 161 -7.52 5.70 -5.30
C ALA A 161 -8.83 6.48 -5.10
N PRO A 162 -8.93 7.48 -4.19
CA PRO A 162 -10.17 8.23 -4.00
C PRO A 162 -10.71 8.89 -5.27
N HIS A 163 -9.83 9.35 -6.17
CA HIS A 163 -10.23 9.97 -7.43
C HIS A 163 -10.75 8.92 -8.42
N VAL A 164 -10.08 7.77 -8.52
CA VAL A 164 -10.53 6.67 -9.40
C VAL A 164 -11.89 6.13 -8.94
N ILE A 165 -12.04 5.90 -7.63
CA ILE A 165 -13.29 5.44 -7.02
C ILE A 165 -14.42 6.43 -7.29
N LYS A 166 -14.16 7.73 -7.14
CA LYS A 166 -15.13 8.77 -7.47
C LYS A 166 -15.55 8.71 -8.94
N MET A 167 -14.61 8.55 -9.87
CA MET A 167 -14.93 8.46 -11.30
C MET A 167 -15.74 7.21 -11.67
N LEU A 168 -15.41 6.06 -11.09
CA LEU A 168 -16.14 4.81 -11.27
C LEU A 168 -17.58 4.91 -10.77
N ARG A 169 -17.76 5.46 -9.56
CA ARG A 169 -19.09 5.66 -8.98
C ARG A 169 -19.91 6.66 -9.78
N ASP A 170 -19.34 7.82 -10.10
CA ASP A 170 -20.10 8.92 -10.73
C ASP A 170 -20.48 8.60 -12.18
N ARG A 171 -19.69 7.79 -12.92
CA ARG A 171 -19.95 7.47 -14.33
C ARG A 171 -20.65 6.13 -14.56
N TYR A 172 -20.47 5.16 -13.65
CA TYR A 172 -20.91 3.79 -13.86
C TYR A 172 -21.58 3.15 -12.64
N SER A 173 -21.78 3.89 -11.54
CA SER A 173 -22.29 3.35 -10.27
C SER A 173 -21.50 2.14 -9.75
N VAL A 174 -20.21 2.07 -10.10
CA VAL A 174 -19.28 1.01 -9.70
C VAL A 174 -18.61 1.38 -8.38
N ALA A 175 -18.61 0.44 -7.43
CA ALA A 175 -17.87 0.57 -6.19
C ALA A 175 -16.37 0.39 -6.40
N GLY A 176 -15.57 0.97 -5.50
CA GLY A 176 -14.15 0.67 -5.40
C GLY A 176 -13.70 0.65 -3.95
N ILE A 177 -12.69 -0.17 -3.66
CA ILE A 177 -12.27 -0.47 -2.29
C ILE A 177 -10.79 -0.17 -2.17
N ASP A 178 -10.47 0.80 -1.31
CA ASP A 178 -9.10 1.23 -1.06
C ASP A 178 -8.57 0.58 0.20
N LEU A 179 -7.58 -0.31 0.03
CA LEU A 179 -6.85 -0.91 1.14
C LEU A 179 -5.48 -0.28 1.36
N SER A 180 -5.15 0.82 0.67
CA SER A 180 -3.85 1.46 0.75
C SER A 180 -3.43 1.78 2.18
N LYS A 181 -2.14 1.66 2.43
CA LYS A 181 -1.56 1.88 3.76
C LYS A 181 -0.20 2.58 3.62
N ARG A 182 -0.10 3.75 4.22
CA ARG A 182 1.14 4.55 4.26
C ARG A 182 2.32 3.76 4.82
N SER A 183 3.52 4.13 4.38
CA SER A 183 4.79 3.57 4.87
C SER A 183 4.94 2.05 4.67
N THR A 184 4.14 1.46 3.78
CA THR A 184 4.24 0.04 3.40
C THR A 184 4.94 -0.12 2.05
N GLY A 185 5.26 -1.37 1.74
CA GLY A 185 5.88 -1.77 0.48
C GLY A 185 6.07 -3.27 0.45
N LEU A 186 6.77 -3.78 -0.56
CA LEU A 186 7.07 -5.19 -0.68
C LEU A 186 8.34 -5.59 0.07
N THR A 187 9.22 -4.68 0.49
CA THR A 187 10.54 -5.02 1.06
C THR A 187 10.46 -5.57 2.50
N TYR A 188 9.53 -5.11 3.33
CA TYR A 188 9.47 -5.47 4.76
C TYR A 188 8.15 -6.18 5.15
N PRO A 189 7.98 -7.47 4.85
CA PRO A 189 6.72 -8.19 5.05
C PRO A 189 6.38 -8.44 6.52
N HIS A 190 7.34 -8.28 7.44
CA HIS A 190 7.05 -8.33 8.88
C HIS A 190 6.25 -7.11 9.36
N PHE A 191 6.46 -5.95 8.73
CA PHE A 191 5.67 -4.75 8.98
C PHE A 191 4.31 -4.84 8.28
N PHE A 192 4.33 -5.10 6.98
CA PHE A 192 3.10 -5.23 6.19
C PHE A 192 3.30 -6.16 5.00
N ASN A 193 2.55 -7.25 4.95
CA ASN A 193 2.68 -8.28 3.93
C ASN A 193 1.57 -8.15 2.88
N TRP A 194 1.80 -7.35 1.83
CA TRP A 194 0.83 -7.17 0.74
C TRP A 194 0.36 -8.49 0.10
N PRO A 195 1.23 -9.44 -0.27
CA PRO A 195 0.77 -10.75 -0.79
C PRO A 195 -0.23 -11.46 0.13
N LEU A 196 0.04 -11.51 1.43
CA LEU A 196 -0.83 -12.16 2.42
C LEU A 196 -2.13 -11.40 2.66
N ILE A 197 -2.07 -10.07 2.71
CA ILE A 197 -3.27 -9.22 2.89
C ILE A 197 -4.19 -9.35 1.67
N LEU A 198 -3.62 -9.29 0.46
CA LEU A 198 -4.37 -9.49 -0.78
C LEU A 198 -5.02 -10.87 -0.81
N SER A 199 -4.28 -11.94 -0.53
CA SER A 199 -4.85 -13.30 -0.60
C SER A 199 -6.06 -13.46 0.32
N ARG A 200 -5.95 -12.95 1.56
CA ARG A 200 -7.06 -12.96 2.54
C ARG A 200 -8.26 -12.13 2.09
N GLU A 201 -8.02 -11.03 1.39
CA GLU A 201 -9.10 -10.20 0.87
C GLU A 201 -9.84 -10.88 -0.27
N LEU A 202 -9.10 -11.51 -1.19
CA LEU A 202 -9.66 -12.26 -2.32
C LEU A 202 -10.35 -13.57 -1.91
N GLU A 203 -10.08 -14.06 -0.71
CA GLU A 203 -10.87 -15.13 -0.08
C GLU A 203 -12.23 -14.63 0.39
N LYS A 204 -12.28 -13.44 1.00
CA LYS A 204 -13.51 -12.85 1.53
C LYS A 204 -14.44 -12.32 0.46
N ARG A 205 -13.90 -11.80 -0.64
CA ARG A 205 -14.66 -11.12 -1.69
C ARG A 205 -14.47 -11.78 -3.05
N GLN A 206 -15.59 -12.24 -3.62
CA GLN A 206 -15.63 -12.87 -4.94
C GLN A 206 -16.12 -11.90 -6.04
N ASP A 207 -16.48 -10.67 -5.68
CA ASP A 207 -16.96 -9.62 -6.60
C ASP A 207 -15.82 -8.77 -7.19
N ILE A 208 -14.56 -8.96 -6.76
CA ILE A 208 -13.44 -8.20 -7.33
C ILE A 208 -13.22 -8.61 -8.79
N GLY A 209 -13.23 -7.63 -9.69
CA GLY A 209 -12.96 -7.84 -11.12
C GLY A 209 -11.64 -7.26 -11.60
N VAL A 210 -11.17 -6.20 -10.94
CA VAL A 210 -9.91 -5.52 -11.26
C VAL A 210 -9.15 -5.23 -9.98
N LEU A 211 -7.85 -5.53 -9.99
CA LEU A 211 -6.89 -5.14 -8.96
C LEU A 211 -6.00 -4.01 -9.50
N VAL A 212 -5.90 -2.93 -8.76
CA VAL A 212 -5.00 -1.81 -9.05
C VAL A 212 -3.91 -1.79 -7.98
N VAL A 213 -2.65 -1.85 -8.40
CA VAL A 213 -1.48 -1.88 -7.50
C VAL A 213 -0.65 -0.64 -7.71
N PHE A 214 -0.36 0.14 -6.66
CA PHE A 214 0.51 1.30 -6.75
C PHE A 214 1.38 1.44 -5.49
N LEU A 215 2.62 0.99 -5.59
CA LEU A 215 3.59 0.95 -4.49
C LEU A 215 5.02 1.06 -5.03
N GLY A 216 5.98 1.16 -4.11
CA GLY A 216 7.41 1.06 -4.41
C GLY A 216 8.23 2.23 -3.88
N SER A 217 7.58 3.29 -3.38
CA SER A 217 8.28 4.46 -2.85
C SER A 217 9.09 4.17 -1.58
N ASN A 218 8.75 3.10 -0.86
CA ASN A 218 9.38 2.69 0.40
C ASN A 218 10.27 1.45 0.27
N ASP A 219 10.42 0.91 -0.94
CA ASP A 219 11.06 -0.38 -1.19
C ASP A 219 12.56 -0.40 -1.54
N PRO A 220 13.22 0.67 -2.05
CA PRO A 220 14.59 0.57 -2.57
C PRO A 220 15.70 0.49 -1.51
N TRP A 221 15.61 -0.51 -0.63
CA TRP A 221 16.48 -0.71 0.52
C TRP A 221 16.78 -2.19 0.75
N ASP A 222 17.76 -2.46 1.60
CA ASP A 222 18.14 -3.81 2.01
C ASP A 222 16.95 -4.53 2.66
N MET A 223 16.77 -5.79 2.32
CA MET A 223 15.60 -6.59 2.69
C MET A 223 15.97 -7.66 3.70
N PRO A 224 15.18 -7.92 4.75
CA PRO A 224 15.42 -9.07 5.61
C PRO A 224 15.38 -10.37 4.78
N SER A 225 16.38 -11.23 4.95
CA SER A 225 16.32 -12.59 4.41
C SER A 225 15.21 -13.38 5.10
N GLY A 226 14.67 -14.42 4.46
CA GLY A 226 13.53 -15.20 4.99
C GLY A 226 13.77 -15.85 6.38
N ASN A 227 15.01 -15.87 6.88
CA ASN A 227 15.36 -16.33 8.23
C ASN A 227 15.55 -15.19 9.26
N GLY A 228 15.32 -13.92 8.88
CA GLY A 228 15.34 -12.74 9.73
C GLY A 228 16.69 -12.31 10.32
N LYS A 229 17.77 -13.08 10.08
CA LYS A 229 19.09 -12.83 10.69
C LYS A 229 20.05 -12.03 9.81
N ASN A 230 19.88 -12.09 8.50
CA ASN A 230 20.72 -11.40 7.54
C ASN A 230 19.86 -10.46 6.69
N PHE A 231 20.49 -9.45 6.11
CA PHE A 231 19.86 -8.60 5.11
C PHE A 231 20.40 -8.97 3.72
N LEU A 232 19.49 -9.09 2.76
CA LEU A 232 19.79 -9.14 1.35
C LEU A 232 20.08 -7.70 0.92
N LYS A 233 21.27 -7.48 0.39
CA LYS A 233 21.67 -6.16 -0.10
C LYS A 233 20.81 -5.77 -1.30
N PHE A 234 20.32 -4.53 -1.33
CA PHE A 234 19.59 -3.98 -2.47
C PHE A 234 20.36 -4.21 -3.78
N GLU A 235 19.63 -4.58 -4.85
CA GLU A 235 20.15 -4.96 -6.18
C GLU A 235 21.06 -6.21 -6.23
N SER A 236 21.29 -6.89 -5.11
CA SER A 236 21.95 -8.20 -5.18
C SER A 236 21.04 -9.22 -5.87
N PRO A 237 21.59 -10.23 -6.56
CA PRO A 237 20.78 -11.26 -7.22
C PRO A 237 19.78 -11.95 -6.28
N ALA A 238 20.15 -12.15 -5.01
CA ALA A 238 19.27 -12.73 -4.00
C ALA A 238 18.14 -11.79 -3.60
N TRP A 239 18.42 -10.48 -3.50
CA TRP A 239 17.39 -9.46 -3.23
C TRP A 239 16.40 -9.37 -4.39
N GLU A 240 16.91 -9.28 -5.63
CA GLU A 240 16.08 -9.18 -6.84
C GLU A 240 15.15 -10.39 -6.98
N SER A 241 15.70 -11.60 -6.82
CA SER A 241 14.93 -12.85 -6.86
C SER A 241 13.78 -12.83 -5.86
N ALA A 242 14.07 -12.50 -4.60
CA ALA A 242 13.06 -12.49 -3.54
C ALA A 242 12.05 -11.34 -3.68
N TYR A 243 12.43 -10.19 -4.25
CA TYR A 243 11.52 -9.09 -4.52
C TYR A 243 10.56 -9.44 -5.68
N ARG A 244 11.09 -10.02 -6.76
CA ARG A 244 10.30 -10.56 -7.89
C ARG A 244 9.32 -11.64 -7.44
N ASP A 245 9.70 -12.53 -6.52
CA ASP A 245 8.78 -13.52 -5.96
C ASP A 245 7.57 -12.88 -5.27
N ARG A 246 7.76 -11.73 -4.60
CA ARG A 246 6.66 -11.00 -3.96
C ARG A 246 5.73 -10.34 -4.99
N ILE A 247 6.28 -9.78 -6.07
CA ILE A 247 5.49 -9.27 -7.20
C ILE A 247 4.67 -10.40 -7.82
N ARG A 248 5.31 -11.54 -8.15
CA ARG A 248 4.63 -12.71 -8.73
C ARG A 248 3.56 -13.27 -7.81
N SER A 249 3.75 -13.25 -6.50
CA SER A 249 2.74 -13.73 -5.55
C SER A 249 1.44 -12.91 -5.61
N ILE A 250 1.55 -11.59 -5.81
CA ILE A 250 0.39 -10.71 -6.01
C ILE A 250 -0.29 -11.03 -7.35
N LEU A 251 0.47 -11.08 -8.45
CA LEU A 251 -0.06 -11.37 -9.79
C LEU A 251 -0.72 -12.75 -9.84
N HIS A 252 -0.12 -13.76 -9.20
CA HIS A 252 -0.65 -15.11 -9.13
C HIS A 252 -1.97 -15.15 -8.35
N SER A 253 -2.06 -14.48 -7.19
CA SER A 253 -3.29 -14.42 -6.40
C SER A 253 -4.47 -13.83 -7.18
N ALA A 254 -4.22 -12.79 -7.98
CA ALA A 254 -5.22 -12.19 -8.87
C ALA A 254 -5.61 -13.16 -10.01
N ARG A 255 -4.62 -13.78 -10.66
CA ARG A 255 -4.83 -14.74 -11.76
C ARG A 255 -5.68 -15.94 -11.35
N GLU A 256 -5.42 -16.53 -10.18
CA GLU A 256 -6.20 -17.66 -9.65
C GLU A 256 -7.70 -17.33 -9.52
N LYS A 257 -8.01 -16.05 -9.29
CA LYS A 257 -9.36 -15.52 -9.19
C LYS A 257 -9.88 -14.88 -10.49
N ARG A 258 -9.10 -14.94 -11.59
CA ARG A 258 -9.40 -14.31 -12.90
C ARG A 258 -9.61 -12.80 -12.80
N ILE A 259 -8.90 -12.16 -11.89
CA ILE A 259 -8.90 -10.71 -11.67
C ILE A 259 -7.80 -10.11 -12.55
N SER A 260 -8.14 -9.14 -13.39
CA SER A 260 -7.14 -8.41 -14.17
C SER A 260 -6.40 -7.40 -13.30
N VAL A 261 -5.11 -7.19 -13.57
CA VAL A 261 -4.24 -6.32 -12.81
C VAL A 261 -3.84 -5.10 -13.63
N ILE A 262 -3.94 -3.93 -13.00
CA ILE A 262 -3.29 -2.70 -13.45
C ILE A 262 -2.22 -2.36 -12.42
N TRP A 263 -0.95 -2.44 -12.81
CA TRP A 263 0.18 -2.11 -11.96
C TRP A 263 0.75 -0.74 -12.33
N ILE A 264 0.88 0.15 -11.36
CA ILE A 264 1.38 1.50 -11.54
C ILE A 264 2.78 1.60 -10.94
N SER A 265 3.73 2.02 -11.76
CA SER A 265 5.12 2.28 -11.36
C SER A 265 5.29 3.74 -10.91
N PRO A 266 5.83 3.98 -9.70
CA PRO A 266 6.16 5.33 -9.21
C PRO A 266 6.97 6.17 -10.18
N PRO A 267 6.73 7.48 -10.26
CA PRO A 267 7.56 8.37 -11.06
C PRO A 267 8.86 8.71 -10.33
N ASN A 268 9.75 9.40 -11.04
CA ASN A 268 10.98 9.93 -10.46
C ASN A 268 10.68 10.83 -9.25
N VAL A 269 11.62 10.85 -8.30
CA VAL A 269 11.58 11.66 -7.07
C VAL A 269 12.83 12.53 -6.98
N GLU A 270 12.77 13.57 -6.14
CA GLU A 270 13.84 14.56 -6.02
C GLU A 270 15.13 13.97 -5.44
N ASN A 271 15.02 13.07 -4.45
CA ASN A 271 16.18 12.45 -3.84
C ASN A 271 16.84 11.44 -4.79
N LYS A 272 18.05 11.74 -5.26
CA LYS A 272 18.78 10.91 -6.25
C LYS A 272 18.95 9.44 -5.87
N LYS A 273 19.29 9.15 -4.61
CA LYS A 273 19.52 7.76 -4.15
C LYS A 273 18.21 6.97 -4.19
N LEU A 274 17.15 7.55 -3.65
CA LEU A 274 15.82 6.93 -3.69
C LEU A 274 15.33 6.80 -5.14
N ASN A 275 15.55 7.82 -5.96
CA ASN A 275 15.15 7.86 -7.37
C ASN A 275 15.79 6.74 -8.19
N HIS A 276 17.09 6.52 -8.02
CA HIS A 276 17.79 5.40 -8.65
C HIS A 276 17.13 4.06 -8.29
N GLY A 277 16.92 3.84 -6.99
CA GLY A 277 16.31 2.62 -6.50
C GLY A 277 14.86 2.43 -6.98
N ILE A 278 14.06 3.51 -7.06
CA ILE A 278 12.71 3.49 -7.66
C ILE A 278 12.77 3.08 -9.13
N ASN A 279 13.73 3.62 -9.90
CA ASN A 279 13.87 3.25 -11.32
C ASN A 279 14.26 1.77 -11.46
N TYR A 280 15.17 1.27 -10.64
CA TYR A 280 15.52 -0.16 -10.63
C TYR A 280 14.31 -1.05 -10.36
N ILE A 281 13.52 -0.80 -9.30
CA ILE A 281 12.34 -1.62 -9.00
C ILE A 281 11.22 -1.47 -10.04
N ASN A 282 11.11 -0.31 -10.69
CA ASN A 282 10.14 -0.10 -11.76
C ASN A 282 10.39 -1.01 -12.96
N ASP A 283 11.66 -1.28 -13.30
CA ASP A 283 12.02 -2.25 -14.34
C ASP A 283 11.62 -3.68 -13.92
N LEU A 284 11.73 -4.01 -12.63
CA LEU A 284 11.26 -5.29 -12.10
C LEU A 284 9.73 -5.39 -12.20
N PHE A 285 8.99 -4.36 -11.81
CA PHE A 285 7.54 -4.33 -11.95
C PHE A 285 7.11 -4.51 -13.40
N GLU A 286 7.66 -3.73 -14.31
CA GLU A 286 7.28 -3.79 -15.72
C GLU A 286 7.57 -5.16 -16.33
N SER A 287 8.73 -5.75 -16.04
CA SER A 287 9.09 -7.07 -16.55
C SER A 287 8.16 -8.18 -16.05
N GLU A 288 7.85 -8.23 -14.75
CA GLU A 288 6.95 -9.25 -14.18
C GLU A 288 5.50 -9.05 -14.62
N VAL A 289 5.01 -7.80 -14.68
CA VAL A 289 3.63 -7.47 -15.09
C VAL A 289 3.42 -7.82 -16.57
N LYS A 290 4.38 -7.50 -17.45
CA LYS A 290 4.32 -7.90 -18.86
C LYS A 290 4.39 -9.41 -19.04
N ALA A 291 5.26 -10.10 -18.31
CA ALA A 291 5.29 -11.56 -18.32
C ALA A 291 3.97 -12.18 -17.80
N GLY A 292 3.25 -11.44 -16.95
CA GLY A 292 1.92 -11.76 -16.47
C GLY A 292 0.80 -11.57 -17.50
N ASN A 293 1.05 -10.91 -18.64
CA ASN A 293 0.07 -10.36 -19.57
C ASN A 293 -0.90 -9.35 -18.93
N GLU A 294 -0.43 -8.59 -17.94
CA GLU A 294 -1.22 -7.59 -17.21
C GLU A 294 -0.86 -6.16 -17.64
N ILE A 295 -1.65 -5.16 -17.26
CA ILE A 295 -1.43 -3.77 -17.66
C ILE A 295 -0.39 -3.11 -16.75
N SER A 296 0.64 -2.49 -17.35
CA SER A 296 1.61 -1.65 -16.65
C SER A 296 1.43 -0.18 -17.03
N ILE A 297 1.40 0.72 -16.05
CA ILE A 297 1.34 2.17 -16.21
C ILE A 297 2.56 2.81 -15.56
N ARG A 298 3.37 3.53 -16.33
CA ARG A 298 4.48 4.33 -15.80
C ARG A 298 4.04 5.76 -15.57
N VAL A 299 4.10 6.24 -14.32
CA VAL A 299 3.72 7.63 -14.02
C VAL A 299 4.69 8.64 -14.67
N ASN A 300 5.94 8.24 -14.92
CA ASN A 300 6.90 9.06 -15.70
C ASN A 300 6.34 9.47 -17.08
N GLU A 301 5.60 8.61 -17.76
CA GLU A 301 4.97 8.93 -19.05
C GLU A 301 3.86 9.96 -18.91
N ILE A 302 3.09 9.87 -17.82
CA ILE A 302 2.00 10.81 -17.51
C ILE A 302 2.58 12.19 -17.21
N PHE A 303 3.69 12.25 -16.49
CA PHE A 303 4.35 13.49 -16.08
C PHE A 303 5.36 14.03 -17.10
N GLY A 304 5.56 13.33 -18.22
CA GLY A 304 6.55 13.70 -19.24
C GLY A 304 8.00 13.65 -18.74
N TYR A 305 8.26 12.92 -17.66
CA TYR A 305 9.62 12.74 -17.14
C TYR A 305 10.44 11.88 -18.09
N GLN A 306 11.73 12.21 -18.20
CA GLN A 306 12.67 11.51 -19.07
C GLN A 306 13.87 11.04 -18.25
N ARG A 307 14.30 9.80 -18.47
CA ARG A 307 15.38 9.17 -17.68
C ARG A 307 15.07 9.30 -16.18
N GLU A 308 16.06 9.67 -15.38
CA GLU A 308 15.95 9.87 -13.93
C GLU A 308 15.61 11.33 -13.54
N VAL A 309 15.16 12.18 -14.47
CA VAL A 309 14.90 13.60 -14.18
C VAL A 309 13.61 13.79 -13.40
N TYR A 310 13.68 14.50 -12.28
CA TYR A 310 12.55 14.97 -11.49
C TYR A 310 12.25 16.45 -11.78
N SER A 311 10.97 16.81 -11.82
CA SER A 311 10.50 18.21 -11.84
C SER A 311 9.18 18.34 -11.08
N PRO A 312 9.01 19.28 -10.14
CA PRO A 312 7.73 19.44 -9.45
C PRO A 312 6.61 19.92 -10.38
N ASP A 313 6.97 20.50 -11.53
CA ASP A 313 6.06 21.07 -12.52
C ASP A 313 6.16 20.31 -13.85
N MET A 314 5.04 20.23 -14.57
CA MET A 314 4.96 19.70 -15.94
C MET A 314 4.50 20.81 -16.88
N GLU A 315 5.03 20.82 -18.10
CA GLU A 315 4.52 21.70 -19.15
C GLU A 315 3.26 21.08 -19.79
N GLN A 316 2.15 21.82 -19.73
CA GLN A 316 0.89 21.45 -20.38
C GLN A 316 0.29 22.68 -21.05
N ASN A 317 0.00 22.60 -22.35
CA ASN A 317 -0.60 23.71 -23.11
C ASN A 317 0.16 25.05 -22.95
N LYS A 318 1.50 25.00 -22.96
CA LYS A 318 2.40 26.17 -22.74
C LYS A 318 2.32 26.80 -21.34
N ALA A 319 1.65 26.16 -20.38
CA ALA A 319 1.61 26.55 -18.98
C ALA A 319 2.37 25.53 -18.13
N LYS A 320 3.01 26.01 -17.05
CA LYS A 320 3.56 25.14 -16.01
C LYS A 320 2.46 24.75 -15.03
N VAL A 321 2.26 23.45 -14.86
CA VAL A 321 1.29 22.86 -13.94
C VAL A 321 2.03 22.13 -12.83
N ARG A 322 1.78 22.52 -11.57
CA ARG A 322 2.36 21.86 -10.40
C ARG A 322 1.76 20.46 -10.23
N ILE A 323 2.57 19.42 -10.38
CA ILE A 323 2.16 18.00 -10.31
C ILE A 323 2.69 17.28 -9.07
N ARG A 324 3.68 17.85 -8.37
CA ARG A 324 4.23 17.33 -7.11
C ARG A 324 3.97 18.27 -5.94
N THR A 325 4.03 17.73 -4.72
CA THR A 325 4.15 18.58 -3.53
C THR A 325 5.60 19.01 -3.34
N ASN A 326 5.87 19.86 -2.35
CA ASN A 326 7.21 20.39 -2.08
C ASN A 326 8.15 19.40 -1.37
N ASP A 327 7.67 18.18 -1.04
CA ASP A 327 8.48 17.16 -0.36
C ASP A 327 9.32 16.29 -1.31
N GLY A 328 9.25 16.55 -2.62
CA GLY A 328 10.03 15.82 -3.62
C GLY A 328 9.50 14.41 -3.95
N VAL A 329 8.43 13.93 -3.30
CA VAL A 329 7.94 12.54 -3.38
C VAL A 329 6.45 12.47 -3.71
N HIS A 330 5.58 13.22 -3.03
CA HIS A 330 4.14 13.09 -3.21
C HIS A 330 3.58 13.98 -4.33
N PHE A 331 2.32 13.74 -4.67
CA PHE A 331 1.61 14.40 -5.76
C PHE A 331 0.78 15.58 -5.26
N SER A 332 0.73 16.65 -6.06
CA SER A 332 -0.32 17.66 -5.91
C SER A 332 -1.69 17.07 -6.26
N LEU A 333 -2.78 17.77 -5.93
CA LEU A 333 -4.13 17.36 -6.34
C LEU A 333 -4.23 17.16 -7.86
N THR A 334 -3.55 18.00 -8.64
CA THR A 334 -3.51 17.86 -10.10
C THR A 334 -2.78 16.58 -10.52
N GLY A 335 -1.61 16.31 -9.95
CA GLY A 335 -0.87 15.08 -10.23
C GLY A 335 -1.65 13.82 -9.88
N GLN A 336 -2.35 13.81 -8.74
CA GLN A 336 -3.23 12.70 -8.33
C GLN A 336 -4.32 12.43 -9.36
N LYS A 337 -5.00 13.50 -9.84
CA LYS A 337 -6.06 13.39 -10.83
C LYS A 337 -5.55 12.88 -12.18
N MET A 338 -4.39 13.33 -12.63
CA MET A 338 -3.80 12.85 -13.90
C MET A 338 -3.49 11.36 -13.86
N ILE A 339 -2.94 10.87 -12.75
CA ILE A 339 -2.70 9.42 -12.56
C ILE A 339 -4.03 8.68 -12.52
N ALA A 340 -5.01 9.20 -11.76
CA ALA A 340 -6.32 8.59 -11.64
C ALA A 340 -7.04 8.49 -12.99
N GLU A 341 -6.99 9.54 -13.82
CA GLU A 341 -7.56 9.57 -15.17
C GLU A 341 -6.89 8.52 -16.06
N ARG A 342 -5.57 8.37 -15.97
CA ARG A 342 -4.85 7.34 -16.70
C ARG A 342 -5.27 5.93 -16.27
N ILE A 343 -5.39 5.66 -14.97
CA ILE A 343 -5.89 4.36 -14.47
C ILE A 343 -7.33 4.13 -14.94
N PHE A 344 -8.21 5.12 -14.77
CA PHE A 344 -9.60 5.03 -15.16
C PHE A 344 -9.77 4.75 -16.65
N SER A 345 -8.95 5.38 -17.50
CA SER A 345 -8.95 5.14 -18.96
C SER A 345 -8.66 3.68 -19.33
N LYS A 346 -8.05 2.90 -18.43
CA LYS A 346 -7.77 1.47 -18.66
C LYS A 346 -8.92 0.55 -18.28
N ILE A 347 -9.97 1.05 -17.64
CA ILE A 347 -11.07 0.22 -17.14
C ILE A 347 -12.30 0.41 -18.04
N ASN A 348 -12.63 -0.63 -18.80
CA ASN A 348 -13.84 -0.68 -19.62
C ASN A 348 -14.96 -1.36 -18.82
N VAL A 349 -15.90 -0.56 -18.31
CA VAL A 349 -17.05 -1.08 -17.58
C VAL A 349 -18.12 -1.55 -18.57
N LYS A 350 -18.54 -2.82 -18.48
CA LYS A 350 -19.67 -3.33 -19.25
C LYS A 350 -20.99 -2.97 -18.55
N PRO A 351 -21.97 -2.40 -19.28
CA PRO A 351 -23.31 -2.15 -18.74
C PRO A 351 -23.95 -3.45 -18.26
N SER A 352 -24.85 -3.34 -17.28
CA SER A 352 -25.71 -4.48 -16.93
C SER A 352 -26.69 -4.75 -18.08
N LEU A 353 -27.02 -6.02 -18.36
CA LEU A 353 -27.95 -6.38 -19.45
C LEU A 353 -29.35 -5.74 -19.31
N ASN A 354 -29.69 -5.22 -18.12
CA ASN A 354 -30.96 -4.54 -17.86
C ASN A 354 -30.98 -3.08 -18.32
N GLU A 355 -29.84 -2.48 -18.69
CA GLU A 355 -29.76 -1.09 -19.18
C GLU A 355 -29.83 -0.97 -20.71
N ILE A 356 -29.77 -2.09 -21.45
CA ILE A 356 -29.77 -2.08 -22.92
C ILE A 356 -31.20 -1.98 -23.50
N ASN A 357 -32.24 -2.10 -22.65
CA ASN A 357 -33.65 -2.15 -23.06
C ASN A 357 -34.48 -0.91 -22.70
N HIS A 358 -33.85 0.25 -22.46
CA HIS A 358 -34.58 1.50 -22.23
C HIS A 358 -34.22 2.62 -23.19
#